data_AF-A0A2G6NSI1-F1
#
_entry.id   AF-A0A2G6NSI1-F1
#
_cell.length_a   1.000
_cell.length_b   1.000
_cell.length_c   1.000
_cell.angle_alpha   90.00
_cell.angle_beta   90.00
_cell.angle_gamma   90.00
#
_symmetry.space_group_name_H-M   'P 1'
#
loop_
_entity.id
_entity.type
_entity.pdbx_description
1 polymer ?
#
loop_
_entity_poly.entity_id
_entity_poly.type
_entity_poly.pdbx_seq_one_letter_code
_entity_poly.pdbx_strand_id
1 'polypeptide(L)'
;MVGKRKKNVESLIAELIEEYNIYSKKDFEKLNKRLSNIENLLKQIILVSSYDGANFTGKSKRGRKVTAAEMVFNIINREDVPVNFRFLKDKTGFNDKKLRNIIFRLHATGKIKRVERGCYLPLIKKSE
;
A
#
# COMPACT_ATOMS: atom_id res chain seq x y z
N MET A 1 -40.15 44.87 15.97
CA MET A 1 -39.13 45.74 15.34
C MET A 1 -37.80 45.01 15.32
N VAL A 2 -37.40 44.45 14.19
CA VAL A 2 -36.05 43.90 14.01
C VAL A 2 -35.35 44.84 13.03
N GLY A 3 -34.48 45.69 13.58
CA GLY A 3 -33.73 46.66 12.79
C GLY A 3 -32.95 45.92 11.70
N LYS A 4 -33.22 46.26 10.44
CA LYS A 4 -32.39 45.85 9.31
C LYS A 4 -31.00 46.41 9.54
N ARG A 5 -30.10 45.63 10.15
CA ARG A 5 -28.67 45.97 10.18
C ARG A 5 -28.24 46.06 8.72
N LYS A 6 -27.62 47.18 8.33
CA LYS A 6 -27.05 47.34 6.98
C LYS A 6 -26.18 46.11 6.71
N LYS A 7 -26.45 45.41 5.61
CA LYS A 7 -25.63 44.26 5.19
C LYS A 7 -24.24 44.79 4.87
N ASN A 8 -23.30 44.58 5.77
CA ASN A 8 -21.90 44.91 5.53
C ASN A 8 -21.33 43.93 4.50
N VAL A 9 -20.35 44.38 3.71
CA VAL A 9 -19.71 43.55 2.68
C VAL A 9 -19.21 42.22 3.25
N GLU A 10 -18.70 42.24 4.49
CA GLU A 10 -18.27 41.04 5.22
C GLU A 10 -19.40 40.03 5.47
N SER A 11 -20.63 40.49 5.74
CA SER A 11 -21.77 39.60 5.95
C SER A 11 -22.23 38.92 4.66
N LEU A 12 -22.13 39.63 3.52
CA LEU A 12 -22.43 39.06 2.20
C LEU A 12 -21.34 38.08 1.77
N ILE A 13 -20.07 38.38 2.05
CA ILE A 13 -18.96 37.45 1.77
C ILE A 13 -19.09 36.19 2.64
N ALA A 14 -19.47 36.32 3.91
CA ALA A 14 -19.69 35.18 4.79
C ALA A 14 -20.85 34.29 4.30
N GLU A 15 -21.97 34.90 3.91
CA GLU A 15 -23.15 34.22 3.33
C GLU A 15 -22.78 33.48 2.03
N LEU A 16 -21.98 34.11 1.16
CA LEU A 16 -21.47 33.48 -0.07
C LEU A 16 -20.52 32.30 0.21
N ILE A 17 -19.65 32.41 1.21
CA ILE A 17 -18.73 31.32 1.58
C ILE A 17 -19.52 30.10 2.08
N GLU A 18 -20.58 30.31 2.86
CA GLU A 18 -21.47 29.24 3.31
C GLU A 18 -22.28 28.64 2.14
N GLU A 19 -22.85 29.47 1.28
CA GLU A 19 -23.70 29.02 0.16
C GLU A 19 -22.93 28.24 -0.91
N TYR A 20 -21.69 28.66 -1.21
CA TYR A 20 -20.81 27.93 -2.12
C TYR A 20 -19.97 26.84 -1.42
N ASN A 21 -20.18 26.60 -0.12
CA ASN A 21 -19.46 25.62 0.69
C ASN A 21 -17.92 25.75 0.56
N ILE A 22 -17.45 27.00 0.47
CA ILE A 22 -16.03 27.30 0.25
C ILE A 22 -15.34 27.28 1.61
N TYR A 23 -14.27 26.51 1.73
CA TYR A 23 -13.51 26.47 2.98
C TYR A 23 -12.81 27.81 3.23
N SER A 24 -13.05 28.39 4.41
CA SER A 24 -12.36 29.62 4.83
C SER A 24 -10.88 29.37 5.06
N LYS A 25 -10.06 30.41 4.96
CA LYS A 25 -8.63 30.36 5.27
C LYS A 25 -8.35 29.83 6.68
N LYS A 26 -9.23 30.13 7.65
CA LYS A 26 -9.15 29.62 9.02
C LYS A 26 -9.36 28.10 9.09
N ASP A 27 -10.22 27.55 8.24
CA ASP A 27 -10.48 26.11 8.23
C ASP A 27 -9.34 25.35 7.57
N PHE A 28 -8.71 25.94 6.54
CA PHE A 28 -7.47 25.43 5.97
C PHE A 28 -6.32 25.38 7.01
N GLU A 29 -6.21 26.41 7.85
CA GLU A 29 -5.22 26.44 8.93
C GLU A 29 -5.48 25.35 9.98
N LYS A 30 -6.75 25.11 10.36
CA LYS A 30 -7.13 23.99 11.23
C LYS A 30 -6.76 22.64 10.61
N LEU A 31 -6.99 22.46 9.30
CA LEU A 31 -6.62 21.22 8.59
C LEU A 31 -5.11 21.00 8.61
N ASN A 32 -4.31 22.02 8.32
CA ASN A 32 -2.85 21.93 8.37
C ASN A 32 -2.37 21.58 9.78
N LYS A 33 -2.95 22.19 10.82
CA LYS A 33 -2.61 21.85 12.21
C LYS A 33 -2.91 20.39 12.54
N ARG A 34 -4.05 19.86 12.09
CA ARG A 34 -4.40 18.44 12.26
C ARG A 34 -3.44 17.53 11.49
N LEU A 35 -3.06 17.92 10.28
CA LEU A 35 -2.10 17.17 9.46
C LEU A 35 -0.73 17.09 10.15
N SER A 36 -0.21 18.21 10.67
CA SER A 36 1.05 18.23 11.41
C SER A 36 1.01 17.35 12.66
N ASN A 37 -0.11 17.32 13.39
CA ASN A 37 -0.26 16.44 14.54
C ASN A 37 -0.19 14.96 14.14
N ILE A 38 -0.85 14.58 13.04
CA ILE A 38 -0.79 13.21 12.52
C ILE A 38 0.62 12.86 12.07
N GLU A 39 1.30 13.77 11.37
CA GLU A 39 2.68 13.58 10.93
C GLU A 39 3.62 13.33 12.10
N ASN A 40 3.47 14.10 13.19
CA ASN A 40 4.26 13.92 14.40
C ASN A 40 3.97 12.59 15.09
N LEU A 41 2.70 12.16 15.18
CA LEU A 41 2.34 10.85 15.70
C LEU A 41 2.92 9.72 14.84
N LEU A 42 2.89 9.84 13.52
CA LEU A 42 3.49 8.86 12.61
C LEU A 42 5.01 8.80 12.79
N LYS A 43 5.70 9.94 12.88
CA LYS A 43 7.13 9.99 13.17
C LYS A 43 7.46 9.31 14.50
N GLN A 44 6.66 9.57 15.53
CA GLN A 44 6.83 8.93 16.84
C GLN A 44 6.61 7.42 16.79
N ILE A 45 5.56 6.94 16.09
CA ILE A 45 5.31 5.51 15.88
C ILE A 45 6.48 4.87 15.12
N ILE A 46 6.98 5.51 14.06
CA ILE A 46 8.10 4.98 13.27
C ILE A 46 9.38 4.95 14.10
N LEU A 47 9.64 5.99 14.90
CA LEU A 47 10.80 6.02 15.80
C LEU A 47 10.69 4.91 16.85
N VAL A 48 9.56 4.78 17.55
CA VAL A 48 9.35 3.73 18.56
C VAL A 48 9.42 2.32 17.93
N SER A 49 8.85 2.14 16.74
CA SER A 49 8.95 0.89 15.97
C SER A 49 10.37 0.58 15.46
N SER A 50 11.25 1.59 15.36
CA SER A 50 12.65 1.41 14.97
C SER A 50 13.55 1.09 16.16
N TYR A 51 13.12 1.40 17.39
CA TYR A 51 13.84 1.05 18.63
C TYR A 51 13.53 -0.38 19.12
N ASP A 52 12.38 -0.96 18.73
CA ASP A 52 11.98 -2.33 19.11
C ASP A 52 12.40 -3.40 18.05
N GLY A 53 13.41 -3.07 17.24
CA GLY A 53 13.85 -3.83 16.07
C GLY A 53 14.85 -4.97 16.35
N ALA A 54 15.05 -5.35 17.60
CA ALA A 54 15.81 -6.55 17.95
C ALA A 54 14.86 -7.54 18.65
N ASN A 55 14.36 -8.51 17.89
CA ASN A 55 13.57 -9.66 18.33
C ASN A 55 12.05 -9.47 18.43
N PHE A 56 11.36 -9.36 17.27
CA PHE A 56 9.95 -9.76 17.23
C PHE A 56 9.69 -10.78 16.11
N THR A 57 9.94 -12.04 16.45
CA THR A 57 9.38 -13.21 15.78
C THR A 57 7.88 -13.25 16.03
N GLY A 58 7.11 -12.37 15.38
CA GLY A 58 5.67 -12.31 15.54
C GLY A 58 4.98 -12.07 14.21
N LYS A 59 4.34 -13.12 13.69
CA LYS A 59 3.46 -13.09 12.53
C LYS A 59 2.30 -12.11 12.78
N SER A 60 2.42 -10.86 12.31
CA SER A 60 1.28 -9.93 12.22
C SER A 60 0.92 -9.69 10.76
N LYS A 61 -0.23 -10.23 10.35
CA LYS A 61 -0.85 -10.04 9.05
C LYS A 61 -1.55 -8.68 9.00
N ARG A 62 -0.82 -7.58 8.79
CA ARG A 62 -1.41 -6.30 8.36
C ARG A 62 -0.50 -5.63 7.33
N GLY A 63 -1.02 -5.55 6.09
CA GLY A 63 -0.47 -4.70 5.03
C GLY A 63 0.98 -4.97 4.62
N ARG A 64 1.37 -6.25 4.47
CA ARG A 64 2.66 -6.56 3.84
C ARG A 64 2.61 -6.02 2.41
N LYS A 65 3.43 -5.00 2.08
CA LYS A 65 3.68 -4.61 0.69
C LYS A 65 3.99 -5.90 -0.07
N VAL A 66 3.08 -6.33 -0.94
CA VAL A 66 3.22 -7.60 -1.66
C VAL A 66 4.54 -7.52 -2.39
N THR A 67 5.49 -8.33 -1.94
CA THR A 67 6.84 -8.28 -2.51
C THR A 67 6.75 -8.78 -3.96
N ALA A 68 7.65 -8.33 -4.83
CA ALA A 68 7.68 -8.81 -6.21
C ALA A 68 7.76 -10.35 -6.28
N ALA A 69 8.40 -10.99 -5.30
CA ALA A 69 8.45 -12.44 -5.17
C ALA A 69 7.11 -13.06 -4.76
N GLU A 70 6.36 -12.46 -3.84
CA GLU A 70 5.01 -12.91 -3.46
C GLU A 70 4.02 -12.73 -4.62
N MET A 71 4.14 -11.66 -5.41
CA MET A 71 3.30 -11.46 -6.59
C MET A 71 3.50 -12.60 -7.62
N VAL A 72 4.75 -12.92 -7.94
CA VAL A 72 5.07 -14.03 -8.86
C VAL A 72 4.61 -15.37 -8.29
N PHE A 73 4.84 -15.61 -7.00
CA PHE A 73 4.39 -16.84 -6.35
C PHE A 73 2.87 -16.97 -6.38
N ASN A 74 2.13 -15.90 -6.12
CA ASN A 74 0.67 -15.90 -6.15
C ASN A 74 0.12 -16.19 -7.55
N ILE A 75 0.80 -15.74 -8.62
CA ILE A 75 0.42 -16.09 -9.99
C ILE A 75 0.64 -17.58 -10.21
N ILE A 76 1.82 -18.11 -9.85
CA ILE A 76 2.12 -19.54 -9.98
C ILE A 76 1.17 -20.41 -9.15
N ASN A 77 0.74 -19.93 -7.99
CA ASN A 77 -0.15 -20.67 -7.08
C ASN A 77 -1.64 -20.59 -7.46
N ARG A 78 -2.02 -19.68 -8.37
CA ARG A 78 -3.41 -19.56 -8.85
C ARG A 78 -3.68 -20.48 -10.05
N GLU A 79 -2.64 -20.89 -10.75
CA GLU A 79 -2.75 -21.74 -11.92
C GLU A 79 -2.56 -23.20 -11.49
N ASP A 80 -3.50 -24.08 -11.84
CA ASP A 80 -3.41 -25.52 -11.58
C ASP A 80 -2.46 -26.24 -12.57
N VAL A 81 -1.91 -25.50 -13.53
CA VAL A 81 -1.10 -25.99 -14.65
C VAL A 81 0.34 -25.45 -14.53
N PRO A 82 1.37 -26.19 -14.99
CA PRO A 82 2.74 -25.67 -15.01
C PRO A 82 2.82 -24.32 -15.75
N VAL A 83 3.35 -23.32 -15.06
CA VAL A 83 3.42 -21.96 -15.58
C VAL A 83 4.73 -21.73 -16.32
N ASN A 84 4.62 -21.23 -17.55
CA ASN A 84 5.77 -20.93 -18.41
C ASN A 84 6.40 -19.56 -18.11
N PHE A 85 7.71 -19.44 -18.34
CA PHE A 85 8.45 -18.18 -18.16
C PHE A 85 7.84 -17.01 -18.96
N ARG A 86 7.41 -17.27 -20.20
CA ARG A 86 6.74 -16.27 -21.05
C ARG A 86 5.43 -15.77 -20.43
N PHE A 87 4.62 -16.69 -19.91
CA PHE A 87 3.37 -16.35 -19.23
C PHE A 87 3.62 -15.48 -17.99
N LEU A 88 4.63 -15.81 -17.18
CA LEU A 88 4.99 -15.00 -16.02
C LEU A 88 5.47 -13.60 -16.42
N LYS A 89 6.23 -13.48 -17.52
CA LYS A 89 6.66 -12.19 -18.05
C LYS A 89 5.46 -11.35 -18.48
N ASP A 90 4.54 -11.93 -19.24
CA ASP A 90 3.37 -11.23 -19.78
C ASP A 90 2.42 -10.78 -18.65
N LYS A 91 2.24 -11.59 -17.60
CA LYS A 91 1.40 -11.24 -16.44
C LYS A 91 2.02 -10.24 -15.48
N THR A 92 3.35 -10.26 -15.31
CA THR A 92 4.04 -9.43 -14.30
C THR A 92 4.66 -8.16 -14.86
N GLY A 93 4.95 -8.11 -16.17
CA GLY A 93 5.68 -7.02 -16.80
C GLY A 93 7.13 -6.89 -16.32
N PHE A 94 7.68 -7.89 -15.64
CA PHE A 94 9.05 -7.84 -15.15
C PHE A 94 10.07 -8.11 -16.26
N ASN A 95 11.18 -7.38 -16.21
CA ASN A 95 12.34 -7.65 -17.08
C ASN A 95 12.94 -9.04 -16.77
N ASP A 96 13.51 -9.68 -17.77
CA ASP A 96 13.98 -11.08 -17.75
C ASP A 96 14.95 -11.36 -16.61
N LYS A 97 15.89 -10.43 -16.35
CA LYS A 97 16.84 -10.53 -15.24
C LYS A 97 16.14 -10.54 -13.89
N LYS A 98 15.14 -9.66 -13.70
CA LYS A 98 14.37 -9.54 -12.45
C LYS A 98 13.54 -10.79 -12.21
N LEU A 99 12.84 -11.26 -13.25
CA LEU A 99 12.01 -12.46 -13.17
C LEU A 99 12.84 -13.71 -12.88
N ARG A 100 14.00 -13.87 -13.54
CA ARG A 100 14.93 -14.98 -13.29
C ARG A 100 15.45 -15.00 -11.85
N ASN A 101 15.81 -13.83 -11.30
CA ASN A 101 16.24 -13.71 -9.90
C ASN A 101 15.11 -14.06 -8.92
N ILE A 102 13.88 -13.65 -9.20
CA ILE A 102 12.72 -13.99 -8.37
C ILE A 102 12.47 -15.50 -8.40
N ILE A 103 12.45 -16.11 -9.59
CA ILE A 103 12.27 -17.56 -9.75
C ILE A 103 13.38 -18.33 -9.03
N PHE A 104 14.64 -17.90 -9.18
CA PHE A 104 15.76 -18.52 -8.47
C PHE A 104 15.56 -18.50 -6.95
N ARG A 105 15.15 -17.35 -6.39
CA ARG A 105 14.85 -17.21 -4.96
C ARG A 105 13.66 -18.07 -4.53
N LEU A 106 12.60 -18.11 -5.32
CA LEU A 106 11.41 -18.92 -5.02
C LEU A 106 11.73 -20.43 -5.05
N HIS A 107 12.57 -20.86 -6.00
CA HIS A 107 13.06 -22.23 -6.08
C HIS A 107 13.96 -22.56 -4.89
N ALA A 108 14.92 -21.68 -4.55
CA ALA A 108 15.82 -21.86 -3.41
C ALA A 108 15.06 -21.90 -2.06
N THR A 109 13.96 -21.15 -1.94
CA THR A 109 13.08 -21.16 -0.75
C THR A 109 12.15 -22.39 -0.73
N GLY A 110 12.16 -23.23 -1.77
CA GLY A 110 11.31 -24.41 -1.88
C GLY A 110 9.83 -24.11 -2.07
N LYS A 111 9.48 -22.91 -2.57
CA LYS A 111 8.08 -22.53 -2.83
C LYS A 111 7.57 -23.01 -4.18
N ILE A 112 8.47 -23.17 -5.14
CA ILE A 112 8.16 -23.64 -6.49
C ILE A 112 9.10 -24.78 -6.87
N LYS A 113 8.61 -25.72 -7.67
CA LYS A 113 9.38 -26.79 -8.28
C LYS A 113 9.48 -26.55 -9.78
N ARG A 114 10.65 -26.81 -10.34
CA ARG A 114 10.85 -26.83 -11.80
C ARG A 114 10.43 -28.18 -12.34
N VAL A 115 9.50 -28.19 -13.30
CA VAL A 115 9.08 -29.40 -14.01
C VAL A 115 9.99 -29.62 -15.21
N GLU A 116 10.13 -28.58 -16.04
CA GLU A 116 10.95 -28.58 -17.24
C GLU A 116 11.68 -27.25 -17.41
N ARG A 117 12.47 -27.10 -18.47
CA ARG A 117 13.18 -25.83 -18.71
C ARG A 117 12.17 -24.71 -19.02
N GLY A 118 11.94 -23.86 -18.03
CA GLY A 118 11.05 -22.70 -18.16
C GLY A 118 9.63 -22.92 -17.67
N CYS A 119 9.32 -24.10 -17.13
CA CYS A 119 8.01 -24.48 -16.60
C CYS A 119 8.09 -24.72 -15.09
N TYR A 120 7.19 -24.11 -14.32
CA TYR A 120 7.22 -24.11 -12.85
C TYR A 120 5.86 -24.49 -12.26
N LEU A 121 5.87 -25.29 -11.20
CA LEU A 121 4.70 -25.64 -10.40
C LEU A 121 4.86 -25.15 -8.96
N PRO A 122 3.77 -24.75 -8.28
CA PRO A 122 3.81 -24.46 -6.86
C PRO A 122 4.08 -25.74 -6.06
N LEU A 123 5.00 -25.68 -5.09
CA LEU A 123 5.21 -26.75 -4.14
C LEU A 123 4.34 -26.46 -2.91
N ILE A 124 3.08 -26.92 -2.96
CA ILE A 124 2.18 -26.82 -1.80
C ILE A 124 2.68 -27.85 -0.76
N LYS A 125 3.39 -27.40 0.27
CA LYS A 125 3.46 -28.18 1.51
C LYS A 125 2.07 -28.10 2.14
N LYS A 126 1.27 -29.18 2.01
CA LYS A 126 0.12 -29.39 2.89
C LYS A 126 0.66 -29.26 4.32
N SER A 127 0.21 -28.24 5.04
CA SER A 127 0.37 -28.16 6.48
C SER A 127 -0.53 -29.23 7.09
N GLU A 128 0.04 -30.38 7.41
CA GLU A 128 -0.40 -31.23 8.52
C GLU A 128 -0.05 -30.55 9.85
#